data_AF-A0A8S0FPF1-F1
#
_entry.id   AF-A0A8S0FPF1-F1
#
_cell.length_a   1.000
_cell.length_b   1.000
_cell.length_c   1.000
_cell.angle_alpha   90.00
_cell.angle_beta   90.00
_cell.angle_gamma   90.00
#
_symmetry.space_group_name_H-M   'P 1'
#
loop_
_entity.id
_entity.type
_entity.pdbx_description
1 polymer ?
#
loop_
_entity_poly.entity_id
_entity_poly.type
_entity_poly.pdbx_seq_one_letter_code
_entity_poly.pdbx_strand_id
1 'polypeptide(L)'
;MAMGAMLEEAQPMMTAESISHQSYRRLLSRAREYVLENMSEPVTVLDLCNQLHVSRRTLQNAFHAILGIGPNAWLKRIRLNAVRRELISPWSQSTTVKDAAMQWGFWHLGQFATDYQQLFAEKPSLTLHQRMREWG
;
A
#
# COMPACT_ATOMS: atom_id res chain seq x y z
N MET A 1 13.40 50.56 -39.28
CA MET A 1 12.36 50.55 -38.22
C MET A 1 11.28 49.58 -38.70
N ALA A 2 10.82 48.56 -37.99
CA ALA A 2 10.95 48.20 -36.58
C ALA A 2 11.09 46.68 -36.40
N MET A 3 11.89 46.30 -35.39
CA MET A 3 11.84 44.99 -34.71
C MET A 3 10.44 44.72 -34.17
N GLY A 4 9.99 43.47 -34.28
CA GLY A 4 8.72 43.01 -33.73
C GLY A 4 8.77 41.53 -33.38
N ALA A 5 9.61 41.22 -32.39
CA ALA A 5 9.64 40.05 -31.52
C ALA A 5 9.01 38.73 -32.02
N MET A 6 9.92 37.78 -32.28
CA MET A 6 9.70 36.37 -32.01
C MET A 6 9.23 36.18 -30.56
N LEU A 7 8.09 35.51 -30.39
CA LEU A 7 7.77 34.79 -29.17
C LEU A 7 7.48 33.36 -29.57
N GLU A 8 8.55 32.57 -29.61
CA GLU A 8 8.51 31.13 -29.69
C GLU A 8 7.89 30.60 -28.40
N GLU A 9 6.73 29.95 -28.50
CA GLU A 9 6.07 29.31 -27.37
C GLU A 9 6.94 28.15 -26.86
N ALA A 10 7.68 28.40 -25.78
CA ALA A 10 8.44 27.37 -25.08
C ALA A 10 7.47 26.34 -24.47
N GLN A 11 7.24 25.24 -25.19
CA GLN A 11 6.62 24.05 -24.61
C GLN A 11 7.45 23.60 -23.39
N PRO A 12 6.85 23.29 -22.23
CA PRO A 12 7.61 22.87 -21.07
C PRO A 12 8.33 21.56 -21.38
N MET A 13 9.66 21.65 -21.52
CA MET A 13 10.53 20.52 -21.78
C MET A 13 10.48 19.57 -20.58
N MET A 14 9.82 18.42 -20.74
CA MET A 14 9.76 17.40 -19.70
C MET A 14 11.17 16.88 -19.41
N THR A 15 11.69 17.15 -18.21
CA THR A 15 13.01 16.65 -17.78
C THR A 15 12.96 15.13 -17.57
N ALA A 16 14.08 14.44 -17.72
CA ALA A 16 14.19 12.99 -17.47
C ALA A 16 13.68 12.58 -16.07
N GLU A 17 13.83 13.48 -15.10
CA GLU A 17 13.33 13.31 -13.74
C GLU A 17 11.79 13.35 -13.68
N SER A 18 11.16 14.29 -14.40
CA SER A 18 9.69 14.36 -14.52
C SER A 18 9.09 13.14 -15.23
N ILE A 19 9.76 12.61 -16.27
CA ILE A 19 9.35 11.41 -17.01
C ILE A 19 9.42 10.17 -16.12
N SER A 20 10.51 10.03 -15.35
CA SER A 20 10.71 8.92 -14.41
C SER A 20 9.67 8.94 -13.30
N HIS A 21 9.36 10.13 -12.77
CA HIS A 21 8.35 10.31 -11.73
C HIS A 21 6.94 9.95 -12.23
N GLN A 22 6.54 10.38 -13.44
CA GLN A 22 5.26 9.97 -14.04
C GLN A 22 5.17 8.47 -14.27
N SER A 23 6.27 7.85 -14.72
CA SER A 23 6.32 6.40 -14.95
C SER A 23 6.23 5.63 -13.64
N TYR A 24 6.85 6.11 -12.55
CA TYR A 24 6.69 5.54 -11.22
C TYR A 24 5.27 5.69 -10.67
N ARG A 25 4.60 6.82 -10.88
CA ARG A 25 3.19 6.97 -10.48
C ARG A 25 2.28 5.98 -11.20
N ARG A 26 2.49 5.76 -12.51
CA ARG A 26 1.76 4.74 -13.27
C ARG A 26 2.05 3.33 -12.75
N LEU A 27 3.30 3.03 -12.45
CA LEU A 27 3.70 1.73 -11.89
C LEU A 27 3.00 1.46 -10.54
N LEU A 28 2.95 2.45 -9.65
CA LEU A 28 2.28 2.32 -8.35
C LEU A 28 0.75 2.25 -8.47
N SER A 29 0.17 2.91 -9.47
CA SER A 29 -1.27 2.80 -9.74
C SER A 29 -1.63 1.37 -10.14
N ARG A 30 -0.86 0.78 -11.05
CA ARG A 30 -1.02 -0.64 -11.44
C ARG A 30 -0.73 -1.60 -10.29
N ALA A 31 0.26 -1.31 -9.44
CA ALA A 31 0.53 -2.11 -8.24
C ALA A 31 -0.68 -2.11 -7.28
N ARG A 32 -1.32 -0.94 -7.11
CA ARG A 32 -2.53 -0.80 -6.31
C ARG A 32 -3.68 -1.58 -6.90
N GLU A 33 -3.97 -1.41 -8.20
CA GLU A 33 -5.02 -2.14 -8.92
C GLU A 33 -4.87 -3.65 -8.73
N TYR A 34 -3.67 -4.18 -8.95
CA TYR A 34 -3.41 -5.61 -8.76
C TYR A 34 -3.69 -6.09 -7.33
N VAL A 35 -3.31 -5.32 -6.31
CA VAL A 35 -3.61 -5.69 -4.91
C VAL A 35 -5.10 -5.62 -4.60
N LEU A 36 -5.83 -4.66 -5.19
CA LEU A 36 -7.29 -4.57 -5.03
C LEU A 36 -8.00 -5.76 -5.67
N GLU A 37 -7.51 -6.24 -6.82
CA GLU A 37 -8.08 -7.39 -7.54
C GLU A 37 -7.76 -8.73 -6.85
N ASN A 38 -6.65 -8.81 -6.11
CA ASN A 38 -6.14 -10.04 -5.51
C ASN A 38 -6.17 -9.98 -3.97
N MET A 39 -7.26 -9.49 -3.39
CA MET A 39 -7.42 -9.37 -1.93
C MET A 39 -7.66 -10.70 -1.21
N SER A 40 -8.00 -11.77 -1.93
CA SER A 40 -8.27 -13.10 -1.35
C SER A 40 -7.02 -13.77 -0.78
N GLU A 41 -5.84 -13.44 -1.34
CA GLU A 41 -4.56 -14.01 -0.92
C GLU A 41 -3.51 -12.91 -0.68
N PRO A 42 -2.59 -13.07 0.30
CA PRO A 42 -1.60 -12.04 0.58
C PRO A 42 -0.57 -11.83 -0.55
N VAL A 43 -0.80 -10.85 -1.42
CA VAL A 43 0.13 -10.42 -2.49
C VAL A 43 1.55 -10.17 -1.96
N THR A 44 2.56 -10.74 -2.61
CA THR A 44 3.99 -10.57 -2.29
C THR A 44 4.69 -9.56 -3.20
N VAL A 45 5.90 -9.13 -2.82
CA VAL A 45 6.75 -8.29 -3.67
C VAL A 45 7.13 -9.00 -4.97
N LEU A 46 7.29 -10.33 -4.94
CA LEU A 46 7.60 -11.10 -6.14
C LEU A 46 6.42 -11.08 -7.12
N ASP A 47 5.19 -11.21 -6.62
CA ASP A 47 3.98 -11.13 -7.45
C ASP A 47 3.88 -9.76 -8.14
N LEU A 48 4.15 -8.68 -7.40
CA LEU A 48 4.20 -7.33 -7.98
C LEU A 48 5.28 -7.21 -9.06
N CYS A 49 6.47 -7.77 -8.86
CA CYS A 49 7.53 -7.72 -9.87
C CYS A 49 7.11 -8.47 -11.14
N ASN A 50 6.52 -9.65 -10.98
CA ASN A 50 6.08 -10.50 -12.09
C ASN A 50 4.93 -9.83 -12.86
N GLN A 51 3.91 -9.36 -12.14
CA GLN A 51 2.74 -8.73 -12.74
C GLN A 51 3.06 -7.41 -13.46
N LEU A 52 3.96 -6.62 -12.89
CA LEU A 52 4.30 -5.31 -13.43
C LEU A 52 5.45 -5.37 -14.43
N HIS A 53 6.06 -6.55 -14.62
CA HIS A 53 7.23 -6.78 -15.47
C HIS A 53 8.41 -5.85 -15.14
N VAL A 54 8.70 -5.70 -13.85
CA VAL A 54 9.82 -4.86 -13.38
C VAL A 54 10.74 -5.62 -12.44
N SER A 55 12.00 -5.21 -12.42
CA SER A 55 12.94 -5.72 -11.42
C SER A 55 12.54 -5.27 -10.00
N ARG A 56 12.95 -6.03 -8.99
CA ARG A 56 12.83 -5.63 -7.58
C ARG A 56 13.45 -4.26 -7.31
N ARG A 57 14.58 -3.94 -7.96
CA ARG A 57 15.25 -2.64 -7.80
C ARG A 57 14.39 -1.50 -8.32
N THR A 58 13.81 -1.66 -9.51
CA THR A 58 12.90 -0.67 -10.10
C THR A 58 11.67 -0.45 -9.23
N LEU A 59 11.07 -1.53 -8.74
CA LEU A 59 9.92 -1.47 -7.84
C LEU A 59 10.28 -0.69 -6.57
N GLN A 60 11.40 -1.02 -5.93
CA GLN A 60 11.89 -0.35 -4.73
C GLN A 60 12.08 1.14 -4.94
N ASN A 61 12.77 1.52 -6.03
CA ASN A 61 13.01 2.92 -6.37
C ASN A 61 11.70 3.68 -6.58
N ALA A 62 10.75 3.09 -7.30
CA ALA A 62 9.45 3.73 -7.53
C ALA A 62 8.67 3.94 -6.23
N PHE A 63 8.66 2.94 -5.37
CA PHE A 63 8.01 2.99 -4.06
C PHE A 63 8.62 4.06 -3.16
N HIS A 64 9.95 4.11 -3.05
CA HIS A 64 10.63 5.16 -2.28
C HIS A 64 10.43 6.56 -2.87
N ALA A 65 10.53 6.71 -4.19
CA ALA A 65 10.39 7.99 -4.85
C ALA A 65 8.99 8.59 -4.69
N ILE A 66 7.93 7.76 -4.73
CA ILE A 66 6.55 8.24 -4.73
C ILE A 66 5.91 8.21 -3.33
N LEU A 67 6.20 7.20 -2.50
CA LEU A 67 5.55 6.99 -1.20
C LEU A 67 6.50 7.15 0.00
N GLY A 68 7.80 7.34 -0.24
CA GLY A 68 8.82 7.41 0.82
C GLY A 68 9.09 6.08 1.55
N ILE A 69 8.41 4.99 1.17
CA ILE A 69 8.52 3.68 1.82
C ILE A 69 8.72 2.58 0.77
N GLY A 70 9.37 1.48 1.15
CA GLY A 70 9.52 0.32 0.27
C GLY A 70 8.23 -0.52 0.14
N PRO A 71 8.13 -1.39 -0.88
CA PRO A 71 6.92 -2.17 -1.17
C PRO A 71 6.56 -3.15 -0.06
N ASN A 72 7.52 -3.73 0.67
CA ASN A 72 7.21 -4.57 1.84
C ASN A 72 6.48 -3.79 2.93
N ALA A 73 6.93 -2.57 3.23
CA ALA A 73 6.28 -1.71 4.21
C ALA A 73 4.88 -1.29 3.74
N TRP A 74 4.73 -1.00 2.44
CA TRP A 74 3.44 -0.68 1.86
C TRP A 74 2.45 -1.87 1.89
N LEU A 75 2.87 -3.07 1.46
CA LEU A 75 2.07 -4.30 1.55
C LEU A 75 1.70 -4.61 3.00
N LYS A 76 2.63 -4.45 3.94
CA LYS A 76 2.36 -4.60 5.37
C LYS A 76 1.24 -3.65 5.83
N ARG A 77 1.30 -2.36 5.44
CA ARG A 77 0.25 -1.38 5.79
C ARG A 77 -1.11 -1.78 5.20
N ILE A 78 -1.15 -2.27 3.97
CA ILE A 78 -2.40 -2.77 3.36
C ILE A 78 -2.97 -3.92 4.19
N ARG A 79 -2.15 -4.91 4.52
CA ARG A 79 -2.57 -6.08 5.33
C ARG A 79 -3.03 -5.67 6.72
N LEU A 80 -2.33 -4.76 7.39
CA LEU A 80 -2.75 -4.21 8.69
C LEU A 80 -4.12 -3.51 8.62
N ASN A 81 -4.36 -2.72 7.57
CA ASN A 81 -5.66 -2.10 7.32
C ASN A 81 -6.75 -3.13 7.05
N ALA A 82 -6.43 -4.20 6.33
CA ALA A 82 -7.36 -5.28 6.07
C ALA A 82 -7.75 -6.03 7.35
N VAL A 83 -6.77 -6.35 8.20
CA VAL A 83 -7.02 -6.91 9.54
C VAL A 83 -7.90 -5.95 10.36
N ARG A 84 -7.63 -4.65 10.37
CA ARG A 84 -8.48 -3.70 11.11
C ARG A 84 -9.93 -3.73 10.62
N ARG A 85 -10.16 -3.78 9.31
CA ARG A 85 -11.53 -3.90 8.74
C ARG A 85 -12.23 -5.18 9.22
N GLU A 86 -11.53 -6.31 9.26
CA GLU A 86 -12.07 -7.55 9.81
C GLU A 86 -12.43 -7.41 11.29
N LEU A 87 -11.53 -6.83 12.10
CA LEU A 87 -11.73 -6.72 13.55
C LEU A 87 -12.87 -5.78 13.95
N ILE A 88 -13.19 -4.77 13.13
CA ILE A 88 -14.29 -3.83 13.39
C ILE A 88 -15.62 -4.27 12.76
N SER A 89 -15.59 -5.12 11.73
CA SER A 89 -16.80 -5.52 11.01
C SER A 89 -17.64 -6.51 11.83
N PRO A 90 -18.92 -6.21 12.16
CA PRO A 90 -19.78 -7.17 12.88
C PRO A 90 -20.07 -8.42 12.04
N TRP A 91 -19.91 -8.34 10.72
CA TRP A 91 -20.14 -9.44 9.78
C TRP A 91 -18.90 -10.30 9.52
N SER A 92 -17.75 -9.96 10.12
CA SER A 92 -16.53 -10.75 9.94
C SER A 92 -16.67 -12.14 10.57
N GLN A 93 -16.25 -13.16 9.82
CA GLN A 93 -16.15 -14.54 10.29
C GLN A 93 -14.97 -14.73 11.26
N SER A 94 -14.02 -13.81 11.30
CA SER A 94 -12.91 -13.84 12.24
C SER A 94 -13.40 -13.50 13.66
N THR A 95 -13.40 -14.50 14.53
CA THR A 95 -13.82 -14.35 15.93
C THR A 95 -12.66 -13.96 16.85
N THR A 96 -11.42 -14.19 16.42
CA THR A 96 -10.21 -13.87 17.19
C THR A 96 -9.24 -12.99 16.41
N VAL A 97 -8.38 -12.27 17.15
CA VAL A 97 -7.27 -11.49 16.57
C VAL A 97 -6.30 -12.38 15.79
N LYS A 98 -6.09 -13.62 16.27
CA LYS A 98 -5.19 -14.58 15.64
C LYS A 98 -5.70 -14.96 14.25
N ASP A 99 -6.99 -15.30 14.13
CA ASP A 99 -7.57 -15.74 12.86
C ASP A 99 -7.51 -14.63 11.82
N ALA A 100 -7.90 -13.41 12.21
CA ALA A 100 -7.80 -12.24 11.34
C ALA A 100 -6.34 -11.98 10.91
N ALA A 101 -5.38 -12.06 11.83
CA ALA A 101 -3.97 -11.85 11.51
C ALA A 101 -3.43 -12.91 10.53
N MET A 102 -3.74 -14.18 10.76
CA MET A 102 -3.27 -15.30 9.93
C MET A 102 -3.88 -15.26 8.53
N GLN A 103 -5.17 -14.91 8.40
CA GLN A 103 -5.86 -14.74 7.12
C GLN A 103 -5.15 -13.72 6.21
N TRP A 104 -4.60 -12.66 6.80
CA TRP A 104 -3.87 -11.61 6.08
C TRP A 104 -2.34 -11.84 6.04
N GLY A 105 -1.89 -13.04 6.38
CA GLY A 105 -0.50 -13.48 6.22
C GLY A 105 0.46 -13.06 7.34
N PHE A 106 -0.04 -12.79 8.54
CA PHE A 106 0.80 -12.54 9.72
C PHE A 106 0.97 -13.81 10.56
N TRP A 107 2.16 -14.41 10.49
CA TRP A 107 2.50 -15.63 11.22
C TRP A 107 3.18 -15.37 12.58
N HIS A 108 3.71 -14.16 12.78
CA HIS A 108 4.38 -13.74 14.03
C HIS A 108 3.50 -12.76 14.81
N LEU A 109 2.62 -13.29 15.66
CA LEU A 109 1.57 -12.50 16.33
C LEU A 109 2.10 -11.36 17.21
N GLY A 110 3.24 -11.53 17.89
CA GLY A 110 3.85 -10.47 18.71
C GLY A 110 4.32 -9.27 17.87
N GLN A 111 5.01 -9.55 16.76
CA GLN A 111 5.45 -8.49 15.84
C GLN A 111 4.25 -7.83 15.16
N PHE A 112 3.26 -8.62 14.74
CA PHE A 112 2.01 -8.10 14.18
C PHE A 112 1.32 -7.14 15.16
N ALA A 113 1.17 -7.51 16.43
CA ALA A 113 0.50 -6.66 17.41
C ALA A 113 1.25 -5.33 17.63
N THR A 114 2.59 -5.38 17.58
CA THR A 114 3.45 -4.18 17.66
C THR A 114 3.27 -3.29 16.44
N ASP A 115 3.36 -3.86 15.23
CA ASP A 115 3.19 -3.13 13.97
C ASP A 115 1.78 -2.52 13.86
N TYR A 116 0.76 -3.25 14.31
CA TYR A 116 -0.63 -2.78 14.36
C TYR A 116 -0.77 -1.59 15.31
N GLN A 117 -0.24 -1.71 16.53
CA GLN A 117 -0.29 -0.62 17.52
C GLN A 117 0.47 0.61 17.05
N GLN A 118 1.60 0.44 16.37
CA GLN A 118 2.34 1.56 15.79
C GLN A 118 1.55 2.28 14.70
N LEU A 119 0.81 1.53 13.85
CA LEU A 119 0.05 2.12 12.76
C LEU A 119 -1.26 2.79 13.21
N PHE A 120 -1.92 2.23 14.21
CA PHE A 120 -3.27 2.64 14.62
C PHE A 120 -3.37 3.25 16.02
N ALA A 121 -2.26 3.37 16.73
CA ALA A 121 -2.20 3.81 18.14
C ALA A 121 -3.10 2.97 19.09
N GLU A 122 -3.43 1.75 18.71
CA GLU A 122 -4.39 0.89 19.40
C GLU A 122 -4.00 -0.59 19.26
N LYS A 123 -4.25 -1.43 20.28
CA LYS A 123 -3.99 -2.87 20.19
C LYS A 123 -5.10 -3.58 19.42
N PRO A 124 -4.80 -4.61 18.60
CA PRO A 124 -5.83 -5.33 17.84
C PRO A 124 -6.86 -6.02 18.74
N SER A 125 -6.46 -6.46 19.95
CA SER A 125 -7.39 -7.01 20.94
C SER A 125 -8.39 -5.99 21.46
N LEU A 126 -7.97 -4.73 21.60
CA LEU A 126 -8.85 -3.65 22.03
C LEU A 126 -9.87 -3.31 20.94
N THR A 127 -9.42 -3.22 19.69
CA THR A 127 -10.31 -3.05 18.52
C THR A 127 -11.39 -4.14 18.46
N LEU A 128 -10.99 -5.42 18.62
CA LEU A 128 -11.94 -6.54 18.62
C LEU A 128 -12.92 -6.48 19.82
N HIS A 129 -12.41 -6.14 21.01
CA HIS A 129 -13.22 -6.03 22.21
C HIS A 129 -14.27 -4.92 22.11
N GLN A 130 -13.93 -3.78 21.50
CA GLN A 130 -14.88 -2.70 21.25
C GLN A 130 -16.04 -3.19 20.37
N ARG A 131 -15.74 -3.88 19.25
CA ARG A 131 -16.76 -4.51 18.40
C ARG A 131 -17.68 -5.43 19.21
N MET A 132 -17.11 -6.29 20.06
CA MET A 132 -17.88 -7.25 20.86
C MET A 132 -18.80 -6.59 21.88
N ARG A 133 -18.48 -5.40 22.40
CA ARG A 133 -19.35 -4.66 23.33
C ARG A 133 -20.50 -3.93 22.63
N GLU A 134 -20.29 -3.50 21.40
CA GLU A 134 -21.30 -2.78 20.62
C GLU A 134 -22.37 -3.72 20.03
N TRP A 135 -22.04 -5.01 19.88
CA TRP A 135 -22.88 -6.00 19.17
C TRP A 135 -23.11 -7.32 19.95
N GLY A 136 -22.73 -7.37 21.23
CA GLY A 136 -22.97 -8.51 22.13
C GLY A 136 -24.08 -8.20 23.13
#